data_AF-A0A964NWS6-F1
#
_entry.id   AF-A0A964NWS6-F1
#
_cell.length_a   1.000
_cell.length_b   1.000
_cell.length_c   1.000
_cell.angle_alpha   90.00
_cell.angle_beta   90.00
_cell.angle_gamma   90.00
#
_symmetry.space_group_name_H-M   'P 1'
#
loop_
_entity.id
_entity.type
_entity.pdbx_description
1 polymer ?
#
loop_
_entity_poly.entity_id
_entity_poly.type
_entity_poly.pdbx_seq_one_letter_code
_entity_poly.pdbx_strand_id
1 'polypeptide(L)'
;MNSQQPVEPTISVVDLLNQHVLDAAVAGLLWALLARRASLLAVAGYYSGAGKTTTMVALSSFYPAGTALTVARGRTEDFAFVREATPERTTVLVPEFSDHTPAYLWGRSAAQVFELRAKGFSFAGTMHGNGVEDVLTQLVQPPVSLHPSTVASALQIILTQNMIEEIQERRVTGVSWAYPNPRGPAGLGVKGLVAWNPRDDLWHRFSSPETWQQLAAWGGAEVATFEREVQQRSAFLSDLQTAGITVYQDVHERIATYHL
;
A
#
# COMPACT_ATOMS: atom_id res chain seq x y z
N MET A 1 31.33 8.63 -0.99
CA MET A 1 29.94 8.76 -0.52
C MET A 1 29.07 8.96 -1.75
N ASN A 2 28.56 7.86 -2.32
CA ASN A 2 27.61 7.97 -3.42
C ASN A 2 26.24 8.13 -2.78
N SER A 3 25.78 9.37 -2.66
CA SER A 3 24.37 9.66 -2.39
C SER A 3 23.58 9.07 -3.56
N GLN A 4 22.99 7.90 -3.37
CA GLN A 4 21.92 7.45 -4.26
C GLN A 4 20.78 8.47 -4.08
N GLN A 5 20.72 9.46 -4.97
CA GLN A 5 19.50 10.22 -5.16
C GLN A 5 18.40 9.19 -5.44
N PRO A 6 17.29 9.18 -4.70
CA PRO A 6 16.18 8.31 -5.03
C PRO A 6 15.76 8.65 -6.46
N VAL A 7 15.68 7.64 -7.33
CA VAL A 7 15.11 7.80 -8.66
C VAL A 7 13.69 8.30 -8.45
N GLU A 8 13.43 9.53 -8.86
CA GLU A 8 12.09 10.11 -8.75
C GLU A 8 11.11 9.23 -9.54
N PRO A 9 9.94 8.92 -8.97
CA PRO A 9 8.95 8.14 -9.68
C PRO A 9 8.56 8.83 -10.99
N THR A 10 8.59 8.08 -12.09
CA THR A 10 8.19 8.62 -13.39
C THR A 10 6.69 8.59 -13.62
N ILE A 11 5.92 7.95 -12.71
CA ILE A 11 4.48 7.73 -12.81
C ILE A 11 3.82 8.31 -11.56
N SER A 12 2.88 9.24 -11.77
CA SER A 12 2.04 9.80 -10.71
C SER A 12 0.83 8.92 -10.43
N VAL A 13 0.12 9.19 -9.34
CA VAL A 13 -1.18 8.53 -9.11
C VAL A 13 -2.20 8.93 -10.18
N VAL A 14 -2.12 10.13 -10.75
CA VAL A 14 -3.01 10.58 -11.84
C VAL A 14 -2.73 9.79 -13.12
N ASP A 15 -1.48 9.42 -13.39
CA ASP A 15 -1.15 8.51 -14.49
C ASP A 15 -1.80 7.13 -14.30
N LEU A 16 -1.85 6.62 -13.06
CA LEU A 16 -2.57 5.38 -12.76
C LEU A 16 -4.07 5.51 -13.02
N LEU A 17 -4.67 6.67 -12.73
CA LEU A 17 -6.08 6.95 -13.05
C LEU A 17 -6.31 7.00 -14.56
N ASN A 18 -5.42 7.67 -15.30
CA ASN A 18 -5.50 7.78 -16.76
C ASN A 18 -5.30 6.44 -17.47
N GLN A 19 -4.46 5.57 -16.91
CA GLN A 19 -4.25 4.20 -17.39
C GLN A 19 -5.34 3.23 -16.90
N HIS A 20 -6.35 3.73 -16.17
CA HIS A 20 -7.41 2.94 -15.56
C HIS A 20 -6.87 1.77 -14.72
N VAL A 21 -5.74 1.96 -14.05
CA VAL A 21 -5.16 0.95 -13.14
C VAL A 21 -6.00 0.85 -11.87
N LEU A 22 -6.50 2.00 -11.40
CA LEU A 22 -7.51 2.14 -10.37
C LEU A 22 -8.33 3.42 -10.64
N ASP A 23 -9.53 3.52 -10.11
CA ASP A 23 -10.32 4.76 -10.19
C ASP A 23 -9.98 5.74 -9.04
N ALA A 24 -10.47 6.98 -9.18
CA ALA A 24 -10.26 8.03 -8.18
C ALA A 24 -10.87 7.67 -6.81
N ALA A 25 -11.90 6.82 -6.80
CA ALA A 25 -12.59 6.40 -5.58
C ALA A 25 -11.77 5.40 -4.75
N VAL A 26 -11.12 4.45 -5.42
CA VAL A 26 -10.13 3.53 -4.82
C VAL A 26 -8.91 4.34 -4.38
N ALA A 27 -8.44 5.28 -5.21
CA ALA A 27 -7.31 6.14 -4.88
C ALA A 27 -7.59 6.99 -3.62
N GLY A 28 -8.78 7.58 -3.51
CA GLY A 28 -9.18 8.38 -2.35
C GLY A 28 -9.25 7.55 -1.05
N LEU A 29 -9.72 6.30 -1.13
CA LEU A 29 -9.70 5.38 0.00
C LEU A 29 -8.27 5.05 0.43
N LEU A 30 -7.41 4.68 -0.52
CA LEU A 30 -5.98 4.40 -0.26
C LEU A 30 -5.30 5.64 0.32
N TRP A 31 -5.60 6.83 -0.19
CA TRP A 31 -5.03 8.08 0.31
C TRP A 31 -5.46 8.34 1.75
N ALA A 32 -6.73 8.15 2.11
CA ALA A 32 -7.19 8.32 3.49
C ALA A 32 -6.47 7.38 4.49
N LEU A 33 -6.12 6.16 4.05
CA LEU A 33 -5.40 5.19 4.87
C LEU A 33 -3.89 5.46 4.93
N LEU A 34 -3.26 5.78 3.80
CA LEU A 34 -1.82 6.05 3.71
C LEU A 34 -1.45 7.39 4.35
N ALA A 35 -2.34 8.39 4.32
CA ALA A 35 -2.18 9.63 5.09
C ALA A 35 -2.17 9.37 6.62
N ARG A 36 -2.70 8.23 7.06
CA ARG A 36 -2.64 7.74 8.45
C ARG A 36 -1.54 6.70 8.66
N ARG A 37 -0.62 6.58 7.69
CA ARG A 37 0.54 5.70 7.71
C ARG A 37 0.17 4.21 7.84
N ALA A 38 -0.92 3.81 7.19
CA ALA A 38 -1.19 2.40 6.93
C ALA A 38 0.01 1.77 6.20
N SER A 39 0.42 0.57 6.62
CA SER A 39 1.40 -0.19 5.83
C SER A 39 0.70 -0.86 4.64
N LEU A 40 1.38 -0.90 3.50
CA LEU A 40 0.84 -1.39 2.24
C LEU A 40 1.70 -2.53 1.66
N LEU A 41 1.03 -3.58 1.19
CA LEU A 41 1.65 -4.66 0.44
C LEU A 41 0.95 -4.78 -0.92
N ALA A 42 1.65 -4.41 -1.99
CA ALA A 42 1.19 -4.59 -3.36
C ALA A 42 1.53 -6.01 -3.83
N VAL A 43 0.52 -6.76 -4.24
CA VAL A 43 0.59 -8.17 -4.55
C VAL A 43 0.15 -8.38 -5.99
N ALA A 44 0.83 -9.27 -6.69
CA ALA A 44 0.40 -9.80 -7.97
C ALA A 44 0.75 -11.28 -8.03
N GLY A 45 0.10 -12.03 -8.92
CA GLY A 45 0.50 -13.40 -9.21
C GLY A 45 1.96 -13.53 -9.65
N TYR A 46 2.40 -14.77 -9.87
CA TYR A 46 3.80 -15.08 -10.20
C TYR A 46 4.28 -14.56 -11.56
N TYR A 47 3.40 -13.97 -12.38
CA TYR A 47 3.78 -13.35 -13.64
C TYR A 47 4.49 -12.00 -13.42
N SER A 48 5.70 -11.88 -13.97
CA SER A 48 6.44 -10.62 -14.03
C SER A 48 5.69 -9.59 -14.89
N GLY A 49 5.71 -8.32 -14.50
CA GLY A 49 5.15 -7.22 -15.32
C GLY A 49 3.79 -6.68 -14.90
N ALA A 50 3.22 -7.18 -13.80
CA ALA A 50 1.94 -6.70 -13.24
C ALA A 50 1.99 -5.24 -12.78
N GLY A 51 3.17 -4.62 -12.59
CA GLY A 51 3.31 -3.19 -12.25
C GLY A 51 3.23 -2.85 -10.76
N LYS A 52 3.38 -3.84 -9.86
CA LYS A 52 3.30 -3.67 -8.39
C LYS A 52 4.16 -2.51 -7.88
N THR A 53 5.43 -2.48 -8.27
CA THR A 53 6.39 -1.49 -7.82
C THR A 53 6.03 -0.10 -8.32
N THR A 54 5.61 0.03 -9.59
CA THR A 54 5.13 1.29 -10.15
C THR A 54 3.94 1.83 -9.37
N THR A 55 2.94 0.99 -9.10
CA THR A 55 1.75 1.38 -8.33
C THR A 55 2.11 1.76 -6.89
N MET A 56 2.89 0.92 -6.20
CA MET A 56 3.34 1.18 -4.83
C MET A 56 4.08 2.51 -4.72
N VAL A 57 4.99 2.77 -5.65
CA VAL A 57 5.79 4.00 -5.67
C VAL A 57 4.93 5.22 -5.98
N ALA A 58 4.00 5.16 -6.93
CA ALA A 58 3.07 6.26 -7.19
C ALA A 58 2.19 6.57 -5.97
N LEU A 59 1.67 5.54 -5.28
CA LEU A 59 0.89 5.66 -4.06
C LEU A 59 1.70 6.18 -2.86
N SER A 60 3.03 6.13 -2.90
CA SER A 60 3.86 6.69 -1.82
C SER A 60 3.68 8.20 -1.64
N SER A 61 3.20 8.90 -2.69
CA SER A 61 2.82 10.32 -2.61
C SER A 61 1.70 10.60 -1.58
N PHE A 62 0.92 9.58 -1.21
CA PHE A 62 -0.16 9.69 -0.24
C PHE A 62 0.27 9.65 1.22
N TYR A 63 1.54 9.30 1.51
CA TYR A 63 2.07 9.43 2.86
C TYR A 63 2.15 10.92 3.28
N PRO A 64 2.10 11.22 4.59
CA PRO A 64 2.20 12.60 5.07
C PRO A 64 3.41 13.35 4.51
N ALA A 65 3.24 14.64 4.24
CA ALA A 65 4.31 15.51 3.77
C ALA A 65 5.53 15.44 4.72
N GLY A 66 6.73 15.34 4.14
CA GLY A 66 7.96 15.19 4.91
C GLY A 66 8.16 13.80 5.54
N THR A 67 7.44 12.78 5.08
CA THR A 67 7.77 11.37 5.34
C THR A 67 9.04 10.99 4.59
N ALA A 68 10.06 10.50 5.29
CA ALA A 68 11.26 9.93 4.70
C ALA A 68 10.97 8.52 4.17
N LEU A 69 11.23 8.30 2.87
CA LEU A 69 11.12 7.01 2.22
C LEU A 69 12.49 6.31 2.26
N THR A 70 12.63 5.30 3.12
CA THR A 70 13.89 4.56 3.27
C THR A 70 13.82 3.25 2.51
N VAL A 71 14.59 3.11 1.43
CA VAL A 71 14.59 1.89 0.61
C VAL A 71 15.43 0.81 1.28
N ALA A 72 14.86 -0.37 1.48
CA ALA A 72 15.55 -1.52 2.04
C ALA A 72 16.58 -2.11 1.05
N ARG A 73 17.71 -2.58 1.56
CA ARG A 73 18.89 -3.02 0.79
C ARG A 73 18.97 -4.53 0.56
N GLY A 74 17.80 -5.18 0.43
CA GLY A 74 17.69 -6.60 0.12
C GLY A 74 18.46 -7.49 1.11
N ARG A 75 19.29 -8.40 0.59
CA ARG A 75 20.10 -9.34 1.39
C ARG A 75 21.19 -8.67 2.23
N THR A 76 21.55 -7.43 1.91
CA THR A 76 22.56 -6.66 2.65
C THR A 76 21.97 -5.72 3.71
N GLU A 77 20.65 -5.77 3.92
CA GLU A 77 20.00 -4.91 4.90
C GLU A 77 20.44 -5.23 6.34
N ASP A 78 20.99 -4.21 7.01
CA ASP A 78 21.44 -4.27 8.40
C ASP A 78 20.57 -3.44 9.35
N PHE A 79 19.55 -2.76 8.81
CA PHE A 79 18.62 -1.88 9.51
C PHE A 79 19.29 -0.75 10.31
N ALA A 80 20.50 -0.31 9.92
CA ALA A 80 21.22 0.77 10.59
C ALA A 80 20.40 2.06 10.72
N PHE A 81 19.56 2.35 9.72
CA PHE A 81 18.68 3.52 9.71
C PHE A 81 17.76 3.61 10.94
N VAL A 82 17.43 2.47 11.58
CA VAL A 82 16.54 2.44 12.75
C VAL A 82 17.13 3.21 13.94
N ARG A 83 18.45 3.40 13.99
CA ARG A 83 19.13 4.14 15.08
C ARG A 83 19.00 5.65 14.97
N GLU A 84 18.81 6.16 13.76
CA GLU A 84 18.89 7.59 13.44
C GLU A 84 17.57 8.15 12.92
N ALA A 85 16.75 7.32 12.28
CA ALA A 85 15.48 7.71 11.71
C ALA A 85 14.47 8.08 12.80
N THR A 86 13.61 9.05 12.49
CA THR A 86 12.40 9.33 13.28
C THR A 86 11.30 8.35 12.84
N PRO A 87 10.91 7.36 13.66
CA PRO A 87 9.99 6.30 13.24
C PRO A 87 8.65 6.84 12.73
N GLU A 88 8.11 7.85 13.40
CA GLU A 88 6.81 8.46 13.11
C GLU A 88 6.76 9.18 11.76
N ARG A 89 7.94 9.42 11.16
CA ARG A 89 8.11 10.12 9.89
C ARG A 89 8.85 9.27 8.86
N THR A 90 8.97 7.96 9.07
CA THR A 90 9.73 7.08 8.17
C THR A 90 8.88 5.92 7.66
N THR A 91 8.80 5.79 6.34
CA THR A 91 8.25 4.60 5.68
C THR A 91 9.38 3.79 5.07
N VAL A 92 9.46 2.50 5.41
CA VAL A 92 10.39 1.57 4.78
C VAL A 92 9.80 1.13 3.44
N LEU A 93 10.51 1.37 2.34
CA LEU A 93 10.15 0.88 1.02
C LEU A 93 10.89 -0.43 0.77
N VAL A 94 10.15 -1.52 0.58
CA VAL A 94 10.70 -2.82 0.25
C VAL A 94 10.41 -3.10 -1.22
N PRO A 95 11.42 -3.06 -2.12
CA PRO A 95 11.20 -3.27 -3.55
C PRO A 95 10.42 -4.57 -3.82
N GLU A 96 10.82 -5.66 -3.17
CA GLU A 96 10.09 -6.92 -3.18
C GLU A 96 10.43 -7.77 -1.95
N PHE A 97 9.39 -8.38 -1.37
CA PHE A 97 9.47 -9.42 -0.37
C PHE A 97 9.56 -10.79 -1.05
N SER A 98 10.78 -11.22 -1.37
CA SER A 98 11.09 -12.54 -1.94
C SER A 98 12.60 -12.82 -1.87
N ASP A 99 13.01 -14.06 -2.11
CA ASP A 99 14.42 -14.47 -2.13
C ASP A 99 15.00 -14.56 -3.56
N HIS A 100 14.24 -14.18 -4.57
CA HIS A 100 14.58 -14.37 -5.98
C HIS A 100 15.85 -13.65 -6.43
N THR A 101 16.17 -12.49 -5.84
CA THR A 101 17.38 -11.72 -6.18
C THR A 101 18.07 -11.14 -4.94
N PRO A 102 19.36 -10.78 -5.01
CA PRO A 102 20.05 -10.11 -3.90
C PRO A 102 19.47 -8.74 -3.50
N ALA A 103 18.78 -8.06 -4.41
CA ALA A 103 18.13 -6.78 -4.15
C ALA A 103 16.86 -6.91 -3.31
N TYR A 104 16.33 -8.14 -3.17
CA TYR A 104 15.08 -8.42 -2.48
C TYR A 104 15.31 -8.89 -1.04
N LEU A 105 14.28 -8.68 -0.23
CA LEU A 105 14.35 -8.83 1.22
C LEU A 105 13.39 -9.92 1.67
N TRP A 106 13.91 -10.97 2.33
CA TRP A 106 13.10 -12.12 2.74
C TRP A 106 13.49 -12.67 4.11
N GLY A 107 12.79 -13.72 4.54
CA GLY A 107 13.04 -14.42 5.79
C GLY A 107 12.98 -13.51 7.01
N ARG A 108 13.99 -13.61 7.88
CA ARG A 108 14.07 -12.81 9.10
C ARG A 108 14.11 -11.30 8.84
N SER A 109 14.76 -10.85 7.77
CA SER A 109 14.74 -9.42 7.42
C SER A 109 13.33 -8.97 7.05
N ALA A 110 12.52 -9.79 6.37
CA ALA A 110 11.11 -9.47 6.10
C ALA A 110 10.31 -9.34 7.38
N ALA A 111 10.45 -10.32 8.28
CA ALA A 111 9.79 -10.25 9.58
C ALA A 111 10.19 -9.00 10.39
N GLN A 112 11.44 -8.56 10.27
CA GLN A 112 11.92 -7.34 10.93
C GLN A 112 11.21 -6.09 10.43
N VAL A 113 10.96 -5.97 9.13
CA VAL A 113 10.21 -4.82 8.58
C VAL A 113 8.81 -4.73 9.22
N PHE A 114 8.12 -5.86 9.38
CA PHE A 114 6.80 -5.89 10.01
C PHE A 114 6.87 -5.50 11.49
N GLU A 115 7.87 -6.00 12.21
CA GLU A 115 8.08 -5.66 13.63
C GLU A 115 8.45 -4.19 13.87
N LEU A 116 9.07 -3.52 12.90
CA LEU A 116 9.34 -2.08 13.00
C LEU A 116 8.05 -1.26 13.12
N ARG A 117 6.88 -1.81 12.73
CA ARG A 117 5.59 -1.14 12.93
C ARG A 117 5.29 -0.86 14.40
N ALA A 118 5.69 -1.75 15.30
CA ALA A 118 5.54 -1.57 16.75
C ALA A 118 6.44 -0.45 17.29
N LYS A 119 7.48 -0.05 16.55
CA LYS A 119 8.37 1.07 16.88
C LYS A 119 7.95 2.39 16.21
N GLY A 120 6.81 2.42 15.51
CA GLY A 120 6.28 3.63 14.87
C GLY A 120 6.60 3.79 13.38
N PHE A 121 7.41 2.92 12.78
CA PHE A 121 7.65 2.93 11.33
C PHE A 121 6.42 2.45 10.56
N SER A 122 6.22 2.93 9.33
CA SER A 122 5.32 2.31 8.36
C SER A 122 6.15 1.60 7.29
N PHE A 123 5.53 0.76 6.47
CA PHE A 123 6.20 0.21 5.29
C PHE A 123 5.29 0.16 4.07
N ALA A 124 5.88 0.22 2.89
CA ALA A 124 5.25 -0.21 1.65
C ALA A 124 6.16 -1.24 0.99
N GLY A 125 5.60 -2.35 0.54
CA GLY A 125 6.38 -3.34 -0.19
C GLY A 125 5.59 -4.00 -1.31
N THR A 126 6.31 -4.76 -2.14
CA THR A 126 5.67 -5.62 -3.13
C THR A 126 5.92 -7.10 -2.83
N MET A 127 5.06 -7.98 -3.28
CA MET A 127 5.20 -9.42 -3.09
C MET A 127 4.54 -10.19 -4.22
N HIS A 128 5.03 -11.39 -4.50
CA HIS A 128 4.31 -12.34 -5.36
C HIS A 128 3.35 -13.17 -4.52
N GLY A 129 2.11 -13.29 -4.98
CA GLY A 129 1.10 -14.10 -4.31
C GLY A 129 -0.17 -14.24 -5.12
N ASN A 130 -0.70 -15.45 -5.13
CA ASN A 130 -1.96 -15.79 -5.81
C ASN A 130 -3.15 -15.48 -4.90
N GLY A 131 -3.35 -14.18 -4.61
CA GLY A 131 -4.41 -13.70 -3.72
C GLY A 131 -3.94 -13.54 -2.27
N VAL A 132 -4.91 -13.23 -1.40
CA VAL A 132 -4.61 -12.80 -0.03
C VAL A 132 -4.19 -13.98 0.84
N GLU A 133 -4.84 -15.15 0.72
CA GLU A 133 -4.48 -16.31 1.53
C GLU A 133 -3.04 -16.80 1.30
N ASP A 134 -2.58 -16.79 0.04
CA ASP A 134 -1.21 -17.18 -0.32
C ASP A 134 -0.18 -16.24 0.33
N VAL A 135 -0.39 -14.93 0.21
CA VAL A 135 0.47 -13.91 0.82
C VAL A 135 0.56 -14.08 2.34
N LEU A 136 -0.59 -14.26 3.00
CA LEU A 136 -0.60 -14.46 4.45
C LEU A 136 0.10 -15.75 4.84
N THR A 137 -0.08 -16.82 4.06
CA THR A 137 0.59 -18.10 4.28
C THR A 137 2.11 -17.94 4.19
N GLN A 138 2.60 -17.29 3.14
CA GLN A 138 4.03 -17.05 2.94
C GLN A 138 4.65 -16.19 4.06
N LEU A 139 3.91 -15.21 4.60
CA LEU A 139 4.40 -14.39 5.74
C LEU A 139 4.47 -15.19 7.05
N VAL A 140 3.55 -16.12 7.28
CA VAL A 140 3.46 -16.89 8.54
C VAL A 140 4.36 -18.13 8.51
N GLN A 141 4.62 -18.71 7.35
CA GLN A 141 5.49 -19.89 7.21
C GLN A 141 6.99 -19.52 7.19
N PRO A 142 7.88 -20.46 7.52
CA PRO A 142 9.31 -20.30 7.26
C PRO A 142 9.59 -19.94 5.79
N PRO A 143 10.58 -19.10 5.49
CA PRO A 143 11.58 -18.55 6.41
C PRO A 143 11.18 -17.23 7.10
N VAL A 144 9.99 -16.67 6.82
CA VAL A 144 9.55 -15.38 7.41
C VAL A 144 9.05 -15.58 8.83
N SER A 145 8.19 -16.57 9.04
CA SER A 145 7.75 -17.02 10.37
C SER A 145 7.14 -15.92 11.25
N LEU A 146 6.35 -15.01 10.67
CA LEU A 146 5.62 -14.01 11.45
C LEU A 146 4.46 -14.66 12.22
N HIS A 147 4.27 -14.24 13.46
CA HIS A 147 3.03 -14.57 14.17
C HIS A 147 1.85 -13.83 13.50
N PRO A 148 0.67 -14.46 13.32
CA PRO A 148 -0.48 -13.82 12.67
C PRO A 148 -0.91 -12.49 13.32
N SER A 149 -0.80 -12.35 14.64
CA SER A 149 -1.05 -11.06 15.32
C SER A 149 -0.04 -9.96 14.96
N THR A 150 1.21 -10.32 14.64
CA THR A 150 2.20 -9.36 14.11
C THR A 150 1.76 -8.90 12.73
N VAL A 151 1.31 -9.81 11.85
CA VAL A 151 0.77 -9.43 10.54
C VAL A 151 -0.45 -8.51 10.71
N ALA A 152 -1.38 -8.86 11.59
CA ALA A 152 -2.62 -8.12 11.82
C ALA A 152 -2.41 -6.69 12.34
N SER A 153 -1.35 -6.46 13.12
CA SER A 153 -1.00 -5.14 13.64
C SER A 153 -0.07 -4.37 12.70
N ALA A 154 0.76 -5.08 11.92
CA ALA A 154 1.78 -4.46 11.09
C ALA A 154 1.31 -4.08 9.67
N LEU A 155 0.43 -4.89 9.08
CA LEU A 155 -0.05 -4.75 7.71
C LEU A 155 -1.54 -4.37 7.70
N GLN A 156 -1.87 -3.35 6.92
CA GLN A 156 -3.24 -2.82 6.83
C GLN A 156 -3.82 -3.02 5.44
N ILE A 157 -3.06 -2.68 4.39
CA ILE A 157 -3.54 -2.71 3.01
C ILE A 157 -2.84 -3.83 2.26
N ILE A 158 -3.63 -4.76 1.71
CA ILE A 158 -3.18 -5.72 0.70
C ILE A 158 -3.83 -5.30 -0.62
N LEU A 159 -3.03 -4.77 -1.53
CA LEU A 159 -3.46 -4.30 -2.85
C LEU A 159 -3.13 -5.37 -3.88
N THR A 160 -4.14 -6.04 -4.42
CA THR A 160 -3.96 -7.06 -5.44
C THR A 160 -4.05 -6.41 -6.81
N GLN A 161 -3.02 -6.58 -7.64
CA GLN A 161 -2.92 -6.03 -8.98
C GLN A 161 -2.55 -7.13 -9.98
N ASN A 162 -3.25 -7.17 -11.11
CA ASN A 162 -3.01 -8.17 -12.14
C ASN A 162 -2.91 -7.52 -13.53
N MET A 163 -2.20 -8.19 -14.44
CA MET A 163 -2.32 -7.96 -15.88
C MET A 163 -3.58 -8.72 -16.34
N ILE A 164 -4.52 -8.00 -16.95
CA ILE A 164 -5.71 -8.59 -17.56
C ILE A 164 -5.34 -8.99 -18.99
N GLU A 165 -5.21 -10.30 -19.23
CA GLU A 165 -4.65 -10.84 -20.47
C GLU A 165 -5.46 -10.44 -21.70
N GLU A 166 -6.77 -10.35 -21.58
CA GLU A 166 -7.69 -10.07 -22.69
C GLU A 166 -7.49 -8.67 -23.28
N ILE A 167 -7.15 -7.69 -22.43
CA ILE A 167 -6.96 -6.29 -22.82
C ILE A 167 -5.49 -5.84 -22.74
N GLN A 168 -4.60 -6.67 -22.20
CA GLN A 168 -3.18 -6.36 -21.97
C GLN A 168 -2.97 -5.10 -21.10
N GLU A 169 -3.90 -4.86 -20.16
CA GLU A 169 -3.86 -3.73 -19.26
C GLU A 169 -3.76 -4.18 -17.80
N ARG A 170 -3.22 -3.30 -16.95
CA ARG A 170 -3.07 -3.56 -15.52
C ARG A 170 -4.29 -3.04 -14.78
N ARG A 171 -4.81 -3.84 -13.84
CA ARG A 171 -5.90 -3.45 -12.94
C ARG A 171 -5.54 -3.81 -11.50
N VAL A 172 -5.82 -2.90 -10.57
CA VAL A 172 -5.99 -3.26 -9.16
C VAL A 172 -7.26 -4.09 -9.07
N THR A 173 -7.13 -5.41 -8.96
CA THR A 173 -8.31 -6.29 -8.96
C THR A 173 -8.97 -6.39 -7.59
N GLY A 174 -8.28 -5.97 -6.53
CA GLY A 174 -8.87 -5.90 -5.20
C GLY A 174 -8.03 -5.15 -4.19
N VAL A 175 -8.69 -4.66 -3.15
CA VAL A 175 -8.06 -4.08 -1.98
C VAL A 175 -8.63 -4.79 -0.75
N SER A 176 -7.76 -5.35 0.06
CA SER A 176 -8.13 -6.01 1.31
C SER A 176 -7.53 -5.32 2.51
N TRP A 177 -8.30 -5.29 3.59
CA TRP A 177 -8.00 -4.73 4.88
C TRP A 177 -7.62 -5.83 5.85
N ALA A 178 -6.36 -5.85 6.29
CA ALA A 178 -5.90 -6.71 7.37
C ALA A 178 -6.02 -5.96 8.70
N TYR A 179 -6.54 -6.65 9.72
CA TYR A 179 -6.83 -6.03 11.01
C TYR A 179 -6.73 -7.03 12.18
N PRO A 180 -6.48 -6.55 13.41
CA PRO A 180 -6.57 -7.38 14.60
C PRO A 180 -8.00 -7.88 14.81
N ASN A 181 -8.19 -9.19 14.84
CA ASN A 181 -9.46 -9.84 15.11
C ASN A 181 -9.27 -11.01 16.08
N PRO A 182 -9.57 -10.85 17.38
CA PRO A 182 -9.43 -11.92 18.36
C PRO A 182 -10.25 -13.19 18.05
N ARG A 183 -11.29 -13.08 17.22
CA ARG A 183 -12.11 -14.22 16.78
C ARG A 183 -11.59 -14.86 15.48
N GLY A 184 -10.65 -14.22 14.79
CA GLY A 184 -10.01 -14.77 13.60
C GLY A 184 -8.88 -15.75 13.93
N PRO A 185 -8.38 -16.53 12.95
CA PRO A 185 -7.25 -17.43 13.15
C PRO A 185 -6.04 -16.68 13.73
N ALA A 186 -5.65 -17.05 14.96
CA ALA A 186 -4.52 -16.48 15.69
C ALA A 186 -4.52 -14.93 15.79
N GLY A 187 -5.70 -14.31 15.81
CA GLY A 187 -5.85 -12.87 16.00
C GLY A 187 -5.84 -12.03 14.72
N LEU A 188 -5.80 -12.64 13.54
CA LEU A 188 -5.81 -11.95 12.25
C LEU A 188 -7.20 -12.02 11.59
N GLY A 189 -7.71 -10.86 11.19
CA GLY A 189 -8.88 -10.73 10.31
C GLY A 189 -8.48 -10.10 8.98
N VAL A 190 -9.13 -10.52 7.91
CA VAL A 190 -9.04 -9.88 6.59
C VAL A 190 -10.44 -9.63 6.04
N LYS A 191 -10.61 -8.48 5.40
CA LYS A 191 -11.86 -8.09 4.75
C LYS A 191 -11.58 -7.43 3.41
N GLY A 192 -12.30 -7.81 2.35
CA GLY A 192 -12.27 -7.07 1.09
C GLY A 192 -12.92 -5.69 1.23
N LEU A 193 -12.23 -4.64 0.80
CA LEU A 193 -12.75 -3.27 0.70
C LEU A 193 -13.18 -2.94 -0.73
N VAL A 194 -12.48 -3.48 -1.71
CA VAL A 194 -12.68 -3.21 -3.14
C VAL A 194 -12.54 -4.51 -3.92
N ALA A 195 -13.42 -4.72 -4.89
CA ALA A 195 -13.26 -5.73 -5.93
C ALA A 195 -13.49 -5.10 -7.31
N TRP A 196 -12.61 -5.40 -8.26
CA TRP A 196 -12.80 -5.04 -9.65
C TRP A 196 -13.69 -6.08 -10.35
N ASN A 197 -14.59 -5.63 -11.21
CA ASN A 197 -15.46 -6.48 -11.98
C ASN A 197 -15.05 -6.47 -13.47
N PRO A 198 -14.62 -7.62 -14.04
CA PRO A 198 -14.19 -7.70 -15.43
C PRO A 198 -15.30 -7.45 -16.45
N ARG A 199 -16.57 -7.53 -16.04
CA ARG A 199 -17.70 -7.39 -16.97
C ARG A 199 -17.96 -5.95 -17.39
N ASP A 200 -17.73 -5.01 -16.48
CA ASP A 200 -17.97 -3.58 -16.68
C ASP A 200 -16.70 -2.73 -16.54
N ASP A 201 -15.57 -3.35 -16.17
CA ASP A 201 -14.29 -2.68 -15.92
C ASP A 201 -14.40 -1.61 -14.80
N LEU A 202 -15.22 -1.88 -13.79
CA LEU A 202 -15.47 -0.99 -12.65
C LEU A 202 -15.04 -1.60 -11.32
N TRP A 203 -14.75 -0.74 -10.35
CA TRP A 203 -14.48 -1.13 -8.97
C TRP A 203 -15.73 -1.00 -8.11
N HIS A 204 -16.15 -2.12 -7.50
CA HIS A 204 -17.17 -2.13 -6.49
C HIS A 204 -16.53 -2.02 -5.10
N ARG A 205 -17.00 -1.07 -4.31
CA ARG A 205 -16.57 -0.86 -2.93
C ARG A 205 -17.54 -1.55 -1.98
N PHE A 206 -17.01 -2.34 -1.05
CA PHE A 206 -17.81 -2.94 0.01
C PHE A 206 -18.05 -1.88 1.09
N SER A 207 -19.23 -1.28 1.08
CA SER A 207 -19.61 -0.15 1.94
C SER A 207 -20.62 -0.57 3.02
N SER A 208 -20.21 -1.46 3.93
CA SER A 208 -21.05 -1.78 5.10
C SER A 208 -20.77 -0.81 6.26
N PRO A 209 -21.78 -0.45 7.08
CA PRO A 209 -21.58 0.41 8.25
C PRO A 209 -20.48 -0.10 9.18
N GLU A 210 -20.37 -1.41 9.38
CA GLU A 210 -19.36 -2.04 10.23
C GLU A 210 -17.95 -1.88 9.66
N THR A 211 -17.82 -1.84 8.33
CA THR A 211 -16.55 -1.64 7.65
C THR A 211 -16.08 -0.21 7.83
N TRP A 212 -16.96 0.78 7.64
CA TRP A 212 -16.63 2.17 7.89
C TRP A 212 -16.34 2.47 9.37
N GLN A 213 -17.12 1.90 10.30
CA GLN A 213 -16.83 1.97 11.72
C GLN A 213 -15.43 1.47 12.06
N GLN A 214 -15.04 0.33 11.48
CA GLN A 214 -13.72 -0.24 11.70
C GLN A 214 -12.60 0.64 11.13
N LEU A 215 -12.73 1.12 9.90
CA LEU A 215 -11.72 1.98 9.26
C LEU A 215 -11.58 3.32 9.99
N ALA A 216 -12.69 3.94 10.36
CA ALA A 216 -12.71 5.20 11.10
C ALA A 216 -12.11 5.04 12.50
N ALA A 217 -12.46 3.96 13.22
CA ALA A 217 -11.88 3.65 14.52
C ALA A 217 -10.37 3.42 14.46
N TRP A 218 -9.90 2.64 13.46
CA TRP A 218 -8.46 2.47 13.23
C TRP A 218 -7.78 3.81 12.91
N GLY A 219 -8.43 4.64 12.11
CA GLY A 219 -7.92 5.94 11.69
C GLY A 219 -8.08 7.07 12.71
N GLY A 220 -8.61 6.79 13.91
CA GLY A 220 -8.82 7.78 14.96
C GLY A 220 -9.81 8.89 14.59
N ALA A 221 -10.82 8.59 13.77
CA ALA A 221 -11.79 9.56 13.26
C ALA A 221 -13.23 9.10 13.47
N GLU A 222 -14.18 10.03 13.43
CA GLU A 222 -15.60 9.69 13.32
C GLU A 222 -15.91 9.14 11.92
N VAL A 223 -16.89 8.22 11.84
CA VAL A 223 -17.29 7.58 10.58
C VAL A 223 -17.62 8.59 9.49
N ALA A 224 -18.48 9.56 9.80
CA ALA A 224 -18.90 10.59 8.85
C ALA A 224 -17.72 11.47 8.39
N THR A 225 -16.76 11.73 9.28
CA THR A 225 -15.54 12.46 8.94
C THR A 225 -14.68 11.63 7.99
N PHE A 226 -14.38 10.37 8.33
CA PHE A 226 -13.56 9.50 7.51
C PHE A 226 -14.15 9.27 6.11
N GLU A 227 -15.47 9.05 6.01
CA GLU A 227 -16.17 8.95 4.72
C GLU A 227 -16.04 10.23 3.90
N ARG A 228 -16.23 11.39 4.54
CA ARG A 228 -16.07 12.70 3.88
C ARG A 228 -14.64 12.90 3.37
N GLU A 229 -13.63 12.52 4.15
CA GLU A 229 -12.24 12.59 3.72
C GLU A 229 -11.99 11.75 2.47
N VAL A 230 -12.52 10.51 2.43
CA VAL A 230 -12.39 9.63 1.26
C VAL A 230 -13.06 10.29 0.05
N GLN A 231 -14.26 10.85 0.20
CA GLN A 231 -14.98 11.53 -0.89
C GLN A 231 -14.22 12.77 -1.40
N GLN A 232 -13.74 13.62 -0.50
CA GLN A 232 -13.02 14.85 -0.86
C GLN A 232 -11.68 14.54 -1.53
N ARG A 233 -10.93 13.55 -1.03
CA ARG A 233 -9.70 13.05 -1.66
C ARG A 233 -9.96 12.46 -3.04
N SER A 234 -11.06 11.71 -3.20
CA SER A 234 -11.47 11.16 -4.51
C SER A 234 -11.78 12.28 -5.51
N ALA A 235 -12.55 13.28 -5.09
CA ALA A 235 -12.89 14.44 -5.93
C ALA A 235 -11.64 15.23 -6.33
N PHE A 236 -10.75 15.51 -5.38
CA PHE A 236 -9.49 16.20 -5.65
C PHE A 236 -8.65 15.48 -6.73
N LEU A 237 -8.52 14.15 -6.64
CA LEU A 237 -7.77 13.38 -7.63
C LEU A 237 -8.46 13.37 -9.00
N SER A 238 -9.79 13.32 -9.02
CA SER A 238 -10.57 13.48 -10.25
C SER A 238 -10.39 14.86 -10.89
N ASP A 239 -10.26 15.91 -10.08
CA ASP A 239 -10.01 17.27 -10.56
C ASP A 239 -8.62 17.39 -11.18
N LEU A 240 -7.59 16.81 -10.55
CA LEU A 240 -6.24 16.74 -11.13
C LEU A 240 -6.23 15.97 -12.45
N GLN A 241 -6.94 14.84 -12.51
CA GLN A 241 -7.10 14.03 -13.71
C GLN A 241 -7.75 14.83 -14.84
N THR A 242 -8.87 15.49 -14.55
CA THR A 242 -9.62 16.31 -15.51
C THR A 242 -8.80 17.51 -16.00
N ALA A 243 -7.98 18.09 -15.12
CA ALA A 243 -7.07 19.19 -15.45
C ALA A 243 -5.81 18.73 -16.22
N GLY A 244 -5.61 17.42 -16.42
CA GLY A 244 -4.45 16.88 -17.13
C GLY A 244 -3.13 17.05 -16.35
N ILE A 245 -3.19 17.18 -15.03
CA ILE A 245 -2.00 17.36 -14.18
C ILE A 245 -1.43 15.97 -13.85
N THR A 246 -0.43 15.55 -14.61
CA THR A 246 0.15 14.20 -14.52
C THR A 246 1.61 14.16 -14.09
N VAL A 247 2.34 15.27 -14.21
CA VAL A 247 3.75 15.33 -13.81
C VAL A 247 3.88 14.96 -12.33
N TYR A 248 4.72 13.96 -12.02
CA TYR A 248 4.85 13.40 -10.67
C TYR A 248 5.09 14.48 -9.62
N GLN A 249 6.03 15.40 -9.86
CA GLN A 249 6.36 16.50 -8.95
C GLN A 249 5.13 17.39 -8.68
N ASP A 250 4.45 17.85 -9.73
CA ASP A 250 3.27 18.71 -9.60
C ASP A 250 2.14 18.01 -8.83
N VAL A 251 1.91 16.73 -9.10
CA VAL A 251 0.90 15.93 -8.40
C VAL A 251 1.30 15.74 -6.93
N HIS A 252 2.57 15.42 -6.67
CA HIS A 252 3.10 15.23 -5.32
C HIS A 252 2.99 16.50 -4.48
N GLU A 253 3.38 17.66 -5.02
CA GLU A 253 3.29 18.95 -4.33
C GLU A 253 1.84 19.32 -3.99
N ARG A 254 0.92 19.10 -4.92
CA ARG A 254 -0.53 19.35 -4.72
C ARG A 254 -1.13 18.43 -3.66
N ILE A 255 -0.75 17.16 -3.64
CA ILE A 255 -1.13 16.22 -2.58
C ILE A 255 -0.52 16.64 -1.24
N ALA A 256 0.75 17.05 -1.21
CA ALA A 256 1.46 17.42 0.01
C ALA A 256 0.90 18.69 0.67
N THR A 257 0.35 19.61 -0.13
CA THR A 257 -0.28 20.86 0.33
C THR A 257 -1.78 20.76 0.53
N TYR A 258 -2.38 19.61 0.23
CA TYR A 258 -3.80 19.37 0.44
C TYR A 258 -4.10 19.18 1.93
N HIS A 259 -5.00 20.01 2.45
CA HIS A 259 -5.51 19.94 3.81
C HIS A 259 -7.04 19.88 3.77
N LEU A 260 -7.61 19.04 4.64
CA LEU A 260 -9.05 18.82 4.78
C LEU A 260 -9.68 19.81 5.75
#